data_AF-A0A021VT24-F1
#
_entry.id   AF-A0A021VT24-F1
#
_cell.length_a   1.000
_cell.length_b   1.000
_cell.length_c   1.000
_cell.angle_alpha   90.00
_cell.angle_beta   90.00
_cell.angle_gamma   90.00
#
_symmetry.space_group_name_H-M   'P 1'
#
loop_
_entity.id
_entity.type
_entity.pdbx_description
1 polymer ?
#
loop_
_entity_poly.entity_id
_entity_poly.type
_entity_poly.pdbx_seq_one_letter_code
_entity_poly.pdbx_strand_id
1 'polypeptide(L)'
;MIDARKHTAPAAGETPRRQAINDLSMSIRDVIPVANTTERAQLVSDLTAAGAAPSTTNPVSVYRADAPAGARVEWTDDDTTWSRPRETRAGIATGTTSAGGDISVTFSPAFATTPAGVTVSDSNIGAGIGMIFWKVHSLTATGFIARAMNATGTSPVTELTTSFHYIAVGA
;
A
#
# COMPACT_ATOMS: atom_id res chain seq x y z
N MET A 1 -18.38 -16.39 24.46
CA MET A 1 -19.05 -15.19 23.90
C MET A 1 -18.02 -14.41 23.10
N ILE A 2 -18.41 -13.65 22.08
CA ILE A 2 -17.46 -12.77 21.36
C ILE A 2 -17.69 -11.33 21.82
N ASP A 3 -16.64 -10.63 22.25
CA ASP A 3 -16.73 -9.22 22.66
C ASP A 3 -16.64 -8.25 21.46
N ALA A 4 -16.80 -6.95 21.72
CA ALA A 4 -16.71 -5.91 20.69
C ALA A 4 -15.34 -5.83 19.99
N ARG A 5 -14.26 -6.35 20.60
CA ARG A 5 -12.92 -6.46 20.00
C ARG A 5 -12.72 -7.77 19.24
N LYS A 6 -13.77 -8.58 19.10
CA LYS A 6 -13.77 -9.94 18.53
C LYS A 6 -12.94 -10.95 19.32
N HIS A 7 -12.78 -10.76 20.62
CA HIS A 7 -12.16 -11.73 21.51
C HIS A 7 -13.18 -12.75 22.03
N THR A 8 -12.72 -13.96 22.29
CA THR A 8 -13.47 -14.97 23.02
C THR A 8 -13.49 -14.61 24.50
N ALA A 9 -14.58 -14.00 24.96
CA ALA A 9 -14.83 -13.75 26.37
C ALA A 9 -15.54 -14.95 27.02
N PRO A 10 -15.16 -15.31 28.27
CA PRO A 10 -15.95 -16.22 29.09
C PRO A 10 -17.40 -15.76 29.20
N ALA A 11 -18.34 -16.69 29.21
CA ALA A 11 -19.74 -16.33 29.38
C ALA A 11 -20.00 -15.86 30.83
N ALA A 12 -20.98 -14.97 31.01
CA ALA A 12 -21.39 -14.56 32.35
C ALA A 12 -21.85 -15.78 33.15
N GLY A 13 -21.27 -15.98 34.34
CA GLY A 13 -21.57 -17.13 35.20
C GLY A 13 -20.92 -18.46 34.79
N GLU A 14 -20.06 -18.46 33.75
CA GLU A 14 -19.28 -19.65 33.39
C GLU A 14 -18.38 -20.08 34.56
N THR A 15 -18.38 -21.37 34.90
CA THR A 15 -17.48 -21.91 35.92
C THR A 15 -16.02 -21.68 35.48
N PRO A 16 -15.17 -21.06 36.30
CA PRO A 16 -13.78 -20.80 35.95
C PRO A 16 -13.06 -22.08 35.54
N ARG A 17 -12.54 -22.11 34.31
CA ARG A 17 -11.75 -23.23 33.78
C ARG A 17 -10.55 -22.68 33.01
N ARG A 18 -9.42 -23.37 33.12
CA ARG A 18 -8.17 -22.98 32.46
C ARG A 18 -8.34 -22.79 30.95
N GLN A 19 -9.18 -23.61 30.34
CA GLN A 19 -9.47 -23.53 28.91
C GLN A 19 -10.08 -22.19 28.50
N ALA A 20 -10.97 -21.58 29.31
CA ALA A 20 -11.58 -20.29 28.97
C ALA A 20 -10.54 -19.15 28.96
N ILE A 21 -9.53 -19.21 29.83
CA ILE A 21 -8.41 -18.26 29.86
C ILE A 21 -7.53 -18.44 28.62
N ASN A 22 -7.25 -19.69 28.23
CA ASN A 22 -6.51 -19.99 27.01
C ASN A 22 -7.28 -19.53 25.76
N ASP A 23 -8.59 -19.76 25.71
CA ASP A 23 -9.45 -19.35 24.60
C ASP A 23 -9.46 -17.82 24.46
N LEU A 24 -9.54 -17.09 25.58
CA LEU A 24 -9.41 -15.63 25.60
C LEU A 24 -8.04 -15.18 25.12
N SER A 25 -6.95 -15.69 25.70
CA SER A 25 -5.60 -15.23 25.38
C SER A 25 -5.21 -15.48 23.91
N MET A 26 -5.64 -16.61 23.34
CA MET A 26 -5.42 -16.94 21.92
C MET A 26 -6.31 -16.14 20.97
N SER A 27 -7.41 -15.56 21.45
CA SER A 27 -8.34 -14.78 20.63
C SER A 27 -7.95 -13.31 20.47
N ILE A 28 -7.02 -12.82 21.30
CA ILE A 28 -6.53 -11.43 21.23
C ILE A 28 -5.72 -11.26 19.94
N ARG A 29 -6.08 -10.24 19.15
CA ARG A 29 -5.42 -9.91 17.88
C ARG A 29 -5.03 -8.44 17.87
N ASP A 30 -3.80 -8.15 17.48
CA ASP A 30 -3.35 -6.78 17.22
C ASP A 30 -4.00 -6.20 15.96
N VAL A 31 -4.37 -7.06 15.01
CA VAL A 31 -5.05 -6.71 13.76
C VAL A 31 -6.35 -7.50 13.64
N ILE A 32 -7.48 -6.79 13.60
CA ILE A 32 -8.80 -7.41 13.64
C ILE A 32 -9.24 -7.78 12.21
N PRO A 33 -9.49 -9.06 11.89
CA PRO A 33 -9.99 -9.42 10.57
C PRO A 33 -11.45 -9.00 10.40
N VAL A 34 -11.76 -8.48 9.22
CA VAL A 34 -13.10 -8.08 8.77
C VAL A 34 -13.27 -8.52 7.32
N ALA A 35 -14.47 -8.92 6.93
CA ALA A 35 -14.75 -9.36 5.57
C ALA A 35 -14.76 -8.18 4.59
N ASN A 36 -15.28 -7.01 5.00
CA ASN A 36 -15.49 -5.85 4.14
C ASN A 36 -15.63 -4.52 4.92
N THR A 37 -15.89 -3.41 4.22
CA THR A 37 -16.11 -2.09 4.83
C THR A 37 -17.30 -2.03 5.77
N THR A 38 -18.37 -2.79 5.50
CA THR A 38 -19.57 -2.82 6.35
C THR A 38 -19.25 -3.46 7.70
N GLU A 39 -18.58 -4.61 7.71
CA GLU A 39 -18.16 -5.26 8.95
C GLU A 39 -17.12 -4.43 9.71
N ARG A 40 -16.25 -3.70 9.01
CA ARG A 40 -15.34 -2.72 9.61
C ARG A 40 -16.10 -1.59 10.31
N ALA A 41 -17.14 -1.03 9.69
CA ALA A 41 -17.96 0.01 10.30
C ALA A 41 -18.74 -0.52 11.52
N GLN A 42 -19.27 -1.74 11.43
CA GLN A 42 -19.94 -2.38 12.57
C GLN A 42 -18.97 -2.60 13.73
N LEU A 43 -17.75 -3.07 13.45
CA LEU A 43 -16.70 -3.22 14.46
C LEU A 43 -16.46 -1.90 15.20
N VAL A 44 -16.34 -0.77 14.51
CA VAL A 44 -16.13 0.51 15.19
C VAL A 44 -17.36 0.94 16.00
N SER A 45 -18.57 0.74 15.47
CA SER A 45 -19.79 0.99 16.23
C SER A 45 -19.81 0.20 17.54
N ASP A 46 -19.44 -1.09 17.49
CA ASP A 46 -19.40 -1.96 18.67
C ASP A 46 -18.32 -1.53 19.67
N LEU A 47 -17.13 -1.14 19.19
CA LEU A 47 -16.04 -0.61 20.00
C LEU A 47 -16.44 0.69 20.70
N THR A 48 -17.09 1.60 19.98
CA THR A 48 -17.60 2.87 20.53
C THR A 48 -18.68 2.61 21.58
N ALA A 49 -19.62 1.71 21.32
CA ALA A 49 -20.65 1.32 22.29
C ALA A 49 -20.05 0.69 23.56
N ALA A 50 -18.90 0.01 23.43
CA ALA A 50 -18.13 -0.55 24.53
C ALA A 50 -17.21 0.47 25.24
N GLY A 51 -17.24 1.76 24.86
CA GLY A 51 -16.39 2.80 25.46
C GLY A 51 -14.93 2.76 25.00
N ALA A 52 -14.64 2.06 23.90
CA ALA A 52 -13.31 1.88 23.32
C ALA A 52 -13.24 2.45 21.89
N ALA A 53 -13.86 3.61 21.67
CA ALA A 53 -13.83 4.32 20.39
C ALA A 53 -12.38 4.51 19.88
N PRO A 54 -12.14 4.48 18.56
CA PRO A 54 -10.83 4.80 18.00
C PRO A 54 -10.35 6.19 18.45
N SER A 55 -9.08 6.27 18.82
CA SER A 55 -8.41 7.52 19.16
C SER A 55 -6.92 7.41 18.86
N THR A 56 -6.18 8.51 18.94
CA THR A 56 -4.70 8.50 18.85
C THR A 56 -4.04 7.66 19.94
N THR A 57 -4.70 7.45 21.07
CA THR A 57 -4.24 6.59 22.18
C THR A 57 -4.82 5.18 22.14
N ASN A 58 -5.82 4.94 21.28
CA ASN A 58 -6.48 3.66 21.06
C ASN A 58 -6.75 3.46 19.55
N PRO A 59 -5.70 3.35 18.72
CA PRO A 59 -5.87 3.18 17.29
C PRO A 59 -6.46 1.79 16.99
N VAL A 60 -7.26 1.70 15.94
CA VAL A 60 -7.83 0.42 15.47
C VAL A 60 -7.19 0.06 14.15
N SER A 61 -6.64 -1.15 14.07
CA SER A 61 -6.09 -1.74 12.85
C SER A 61 -6.90 -2.95 12.43
N VAL A 62 -7.27 -3.02 11.15
CA VAL A 62 -8.06 -4.10 10.59
C VAL A 62 -7.38 -4.76 9.39
N TYR A 63 -7.70 -6.02 9.18
CA TYR A 63 -7.37 -6.75 7.95
C TYR A 63 -8.66 -7.03 7.16
N ARG A 64 -8.81 -6.38 6.01
CA ARG A 64 -9.95 -6.54 5.10
C ARG A 64 -9.73 -7.66 4.08
N ALA A 65 -10.57 -8.68 4.12
CA ALA A 65 -10.48 -9.82 3.21
C ALA A 65 -10.87 -9.47 1.76
N ASP A 66 -11.81 -8.56 1.56
CA ASP A 66 -12.29 -8.11 0.24
C ASP A 66 -11.35 -7.13 -0.47
N ALA A 67 -10.39 -6.55 0.25
CA ALA A 67 -9.49 -5.55 -0.32
C ALA A 67 -8.44 -6.19 -1.26
N PRO A 68 -8.01 -5.46 -2.31
CA PRO A 68 -6.93 -5.88 -3.19
C PRO A 68 -5.66 -6.25 -2.42
N ALA A 69 -4.83 -7.12 -3.00
CA ALA A 69 -3.50 -7.40 -2.45
C ALA A 69 -2.70 -6.09 -2.33
N GLY A 70 -2.14 -5.83 -1.15
CA GLY A 70 -1.46 -4.56 -0.82
C GLY A 70 -2.33 -3.55 -0.06
N ALA A 71 -3.66 -3.65 -0.16
CA ALA A 71 -4.61 -2.72 0.47
C ALA A 71 -5.41 -3.34 1.63
N ARG A 72 -5.04 -4.54 2.07
CA ARG A 72 -5.81 -5.31 3.07
C ARG A 72 -5.65 -4.79 4.50
N VAL A 73 -4.53 -4.17 4.83
CA VAL A 73 -4.33 -3.59 6.15
C VAL A 73 -4.80 -2.14 6.10
N GLU A 74 -5.67 -1.78 7.03
CA GLU A 74 -6.15 -0.41 7.21
C GLU A 74 -6.09 -0.06 8.69
N TRP A 75 -5.91 1.22 9.02
CA TRP A 75 -6.00 1.71 10.40
C TRP A 75 -6.74 3.04 10.48
N THR A 76 -7.29 3.33 11.65
CA THR A 76 -7.86 4.64 11.99
C THR A 76 -7.52 5.00 13.44
N ASP A 77 -7.37 6.28 13.69
CA ASP A 77 -7.16 6.90 15.00
C ASP A 77 -8.27 7.89 15.36
N ASP A 78 -9.33 7.98 14.55
CA ASP A 78 -10.41 8.96 14.73
C ASP A 78 -11.81 8.49 14.26
N ASP A 79 -11.92 7.28 13.71
CA ASP A 79 -13.13 6.71 13.08
C ASP A 79 -13.64 7.46 11.82
N THR A 80 -13.00 8.56 11.42
CA THR A 80 -13.40 9.33 10.24
C THR A 80 -12.54 9.01 9.03
N THR A 81 -11.24 8.77 9.27
CA THR A 81 -10.25 8.55 8.22
C THR A 81 -9.59 7.19 8.40
N TRP A 82 -9.65 6.38 7.34
CA TRP A 82 -8.97 5.09 7.28
C TRP A 82 -7.74 5.21 6.41
N SER A 83 -6.58 5.05 7.03
CA SER A 83 -5.28 5.06 6.37
C SER A 83 -4.86 3.64 6.00
N ARG A 84 -3.98 3.53 5.01
CA ARG A 84 -3.43 2.26 4.51
C ARG A 84 -1.91 2.33 4.40
N PRO A 85 -1.20 1.21 4.56
CA PRO A 85 0.22 1.19 4.24
C PRO A 85 0.37 1.52 2.76
N ARG A 86 1.26 2.45 2.43
CA ARG A 86 1.49 2.81 1.02
C ARG A 86 2.06 1.60 0.29
N GLU A 87 1.38 1.20 -0.78
CA GLU A 87 1.88 0.16 -1.65
C GLU A 87 3.12 0.67 -2.41
N THR A 88 4.13 -0.17 -2.59
CA THR A 88 5.30 0.19 -3.40
C THR A 88 5.42 -0.79 -4.56
N ARG A 89 5.83 -0.30 -5.72
CA ARG A 89 6.27 -1.11 -6.86
C ARG A 89 7.65 -0.60 -7.27
N ALA A 90 8.61 -1.50 -7.35
CA ALA A 90 9.97 -1.16 -7.75
C ALA A 90 10.44 -2.14 -8.81
N GLY A 91 11.40 -1.73 -9.63
CA GLY A 91 11.95 -2.58 -10.65
C GLY A 91 13.06 -1.91 -11.45
N ILE A 92 13.56 -2.67 -12.41
CA ILE A 92 14.49 -2.20 -13.43
C ILE A 92 13.73 -2.21 -14.75
N ALA A 93 13.67 -1.07 -15.42
CA ALA A 93 13.15 -0.97 -16.76
C ALA A 93 14.31 -0.91 -17.75
N THR A 94 14.17 -1.61 -18.87
CA THR A 94 15.13 -1.61 -19.97
C THR A 94 14.38 -1.38 -21.28
N GLY A 95 14.99 -0.67 -22.22
CA GLY A 95 14.38 -0.44 -23.52
C GLY A 95 15.15 0.52 -24.39
N THR A 96 14.67 0.67 -25.62
CA THR A 96 15.13 1.70 -26.56
C THR A 96 14.10 2.81 -26.60
N THR A 97 14.55 4.06 -26.45
CA THR A 97 13.64 5.20 -26.46
C THR A 97 12.98 5.37 -27.82
N SER A 98 11.67 5.64 -27.81
CA SER A 98 10.90 5.95 -29.03
C SER A 98 11.32 7.29 -29.65
N ALA A 99 10.69 7.68 -30.76
CA ALA A 99 10.86 9.01 -31.37
C ALA A 99 10.48 10.18 -30.43
N GLY A 100 9.70 9.92 -29.37
CA GLY A 100 9.41 10.89 -28.31
C GLY A 100 10.40 10.89 -27.15
N GLY A 101 11.42 10.03 -27.20
CA GLY A 101 12.35 9.77 -26.08
C GLY A 101 11.77 8.89 -24.97
N ASP A 102 10.64 8.22 -25.24
CA ASP A 102 9.84 7.56 -24.22
C ASP A 102 10.12 6.06 -24.11
N ILE A 103 10.13 5.55 -22.87
CA ILE A 103 10.08 4.14 -22.49
C ILE A 103 8.84 3.95 -21.59
N SER A 104 7.96 3.04 -21.97
CA SER A 104 6.77 2.69 -21.20
C SER A 104 7.07 1.60 -20.18
N VAL A 105 6.64 1.79 -18.94
CA VAL A 105 6.77 0.81 -17.86
C VAL A 105 5.39 0.41 -17.38
N THR A 106 5.15 -0.89 -17.26
CA THR A 106 3.91 -1.44 -16.73
C THR A 106 4.13 -1.94 -15.31
N PHE A 107 3.27 -1.54 -14.38
CA PHE A 107 3.26 -2.07 -13.03
C PHE A 107 2.61 -3.45 -13.02
N SER A 108 3.28 -4.42 -12.41
CA SER A 108 2.73 -5.76 -12.19
C SER A 108 2.90 -6.17 -10.73
N PRO A 109 1.81 -6.31 -9.96
CA PRO A 109 0.44 -5.93 -10.32
C PRO A 109 0.27 -4.40 -10.41
N ALA A 110 -0.76 -3.95 -11.14
CA ALA A 110 -1.16 -2.54 -11.18
C ALA A 110 -1.54 -2.02 -9.78
N PHE A 111 -1.44 -0.71 -9.58
CA PHE A 111 -2.04 -0.06 -8.42
C PHE A 111 -3.56 0.01 -8.57
N ALA A 112 -4.29 0.02 -7.46
CA ALA A 112 -5.74 0.20 -7.47
C ALA A 112 -6.16 1.61 -7.95
N THR A 113 -5.33 2.62 -7.66
CA THR A 113 -5.48 4.01 -8.08
C THR A 113 -4.13 4.55 -8.59
N THR A 114 -4.12 5.70 -9.25
CA THR A 114 -2.86 6.31 -9.68
C THR A 114 -1.94 6.54 -8.47
N PRO A 115 -0.68 6.07 -8.49
CA PRO A 115 0.25 6.25 -7.38
C PRO A 115 0.58 7.74 -7.16
N ALA A 116 0.95 8.09 -5.92
CA ALA A 116 1.31 9.46 -5.55
C ALA A 116 2.56 9.97 -6.28
N GLY A 117 3.47 9.07 -6.66
CA GLY A 117 4.66 9.44 -7.41
C GLY A 117 5.51 8.25 -7.83
N VAL A 118 6.48 8.55 -8.70
CA VAL A 118 7.51 7.63 -9.16
C VAL A 118 8.85 8.35 -9.14
N THR A 119 9.85 7.72 -8.54
CA THR A 119 11.24 8.12 -8.66
C THR A 119 11.93 7.21 -9.64
N VAL A 120 12.69 7.80 -10.57
CA VAL A 120 13.49 7.10 -11.57
C VAL A 120 14.95 7.47 -11.38
N SER A 121 15.83 6.48 -11.41
CA SER A 121 17.29 6.69 -11.36
C SER A 121 17.97 5.90 -12.45
N ASP A 122 18.91 6.54 -13.14
CA ASP A 122 19.77 5.88 -14.12
C ASP A 122 20.49 4.67 -13.51
N SER A 123 20.50 3.54 -14.23
CA SER A 123 21.17 2.31 -13.80
C SER A 123 22.34 1.91 -14.69
N ASN A 124 22.69 2.73 -15.69
CA ASN A 124 23.84 2.45 -16.53
C ASN A 124 25.14 2.66 -15.76
N ILE A 125 26.11 1.78 -16.01
CA ILE A 125 27.45 1.82 -15.38
C ILE A 125 28.52 1.93 -16.46
N GLY A 126 29.62 2.62 -16.15
CA GLY A 126 30.76 2.81 -17.07
C GLY A 126 30.71 4.08 -17.91
N ALA A 127 31.71 4.26 -18.79
CA ALA A 127 31.97 5.53 -19.48
C ALA A 127 31.20 5.75 -20.80
N GLY A 128 30.28 4.85 -21.17
CA GLY A 128 29.72 4.81 -22.52
C GLY A 128 28.74 5.94 -22.88
N ILE A 129 27.69 6.13 -22.09
CA ILE A 129 26.50 6.91 -22.50
C ILE A 129 26.36 8.24 -21.72
N GLY A 130 27.21 8.45 -20.71
CA GLY A 130 27.09 9.59 -19.79
C GLY A 130 25.80 9.53 -18.96
N MET A 131 25.54 10.58 -18.17
CA MET A 131 24.34 10.67 -17.33
C MET A 131 23.09 10.90 -18.18
N ILE A 132 22.05 10.11 -17.94
CA ILE A 132 20.74 10.29 -18.58
C ILE A 132 19.78 10.99 -17.61
N PHE A 133 19.19 12.09 -18.05
CA PHE A 133 18.17 12.79 -17.27
C PHE A 133 16.80 12.18 -17.54
N TRP A 134 16.15 11.69 -16.49
CA TRP A 134 14.84 11.06 -16.59
C TRP A 134 13.74 12.03 -16.19
N LYS A 135 12.71 12.12 -17.03
CA LYS A 135 11.44 12.79 -16.70
C LYS A 135 10.32 11.76 -16.68
N VAL A 136 9.54 11.70 -15.60
CA VAL A 136 8.27 10.99 -15.62
C VAL A 136 7.27 11.83 -16.43
N HIS A 137 6.98 11.39 -17.64
CA HIS A 137 6.16 12.13 -18.60
C HIS A 137 4.66 11.94 -18.32
N SER A 138 4.27 10.73 -17.93
CA SER A 138 2.89 10.41 -17.53
C SER A 138 2.89 9.29 -16.50
N LEU A 139 1.88 9.29 -15.62
CA LEU A 139 1.71 8.30 -14.56
C LEU A 139 0.24 7.88 -14.49
N THR A 140 -0.01 6.57 -14.48
CA THR A 140 -1.33 5.97 -14.33
C THR A 140 -1.29 4.85 -13.30
N ALA A 141 -2.45 4.30 -12.93
CA ALA A 141 -2.53 3.16 -12.03
C ALA A 141 -1.82 1.90 -12.58
N THR A 142 -1.73 1.76 -13.91
CA THR A 142 -1.17 0.57 -14.57
C THR A 142 0.29 0.73 -14.95
N GLY A 143 0.87 1.92 -14.90
CA GLY A 143 2.23 2.15 -15.36
C GLY A 143 2.61 3.62 -15.43
N PHE A 144 3.75 3.88 -16.06
CA PHE A 144 4.22 5.23 -16.32
C PHE A 144 5.06 5.28 -17.60
N ILE A 145 5.29 6.49 -18.08
CA ILE A 145 6.20 6.74 -19.20
C ILE A 145 7.40 7.51 -18.65
N ALA A 146 8.59 6.93 -18.78
CA ALA A 146 9.85 7.61 -18.54
C ALA A 146 10.37 8.19 -19.85
N ARG A 147 10.71 9.47 -19.86
CA ARG A 147 11.33 10.14 -20.99
C ARG A 147 12.79 10.41 -20.70
N ALA A 148 13.66 9.91 -21.56
CA ALA A 148 15.07 10.27 -21.55
C ALA A 148 15.23 11.68 -22.12
N MET A 149 15.89 12.55 -21.38
CA MET A 149 16.18 13.92 -21.78
C MET A 149 17.70 14.09 -21.93
N ASN A 150 18.10 15.01 -22.81
CA ASN A 150 19.50 15.39 -22.98
C ASN A 150 20.09 15.99 -21.70
N ALA A 151 21.39 16.25 -21.70
CA ALA A 151 22.12 16.75 -20.52
C ALA A 151 21.58 18.07 -19.92
N THR A 152 20.81 18.84 -20.70
CA THR A 152 20.19 20.10 -20.29
C THR A 152 18.71 19.95 -19.91
N GLY A 153 18.13 18.75 -20.04
CA GLY A 153 16.72 18.50 -19.75
C GLY A 153 15.73 19.15 -20.73
N THR A 154 16.21 19.66 -21.87
CA THR A 154 15.42 20.50 -22.80
C THR A 154 14.89 19.75 -24.00
N SER A 155 15.48 18.61 -24.37
CA SER A 155 15.08 17.84 -25.55
C SER A 155 15.08 16.33 -25.25
N PRO A 156 14.09 15.58 -25.75
CA PRO A 156 14.09 14.12 -25.61
C PRO A 156 15.25 13.48 -26.38
N VAL A 157 15.79 12.38 -25.87
CA VAL A 157 16.81 11.57 -26.54
C VAL A 157 16.15 10.36 -27.19
N THR A 158 16.25 10.25 -28.50
CA THR A 158 15.62 9.19 -29.31
C THR A 158 16.60 8.06 -29.64
N GLU A 159 16.08 6.86 -29.90
CA GLU A 159 16.87 5.69 -30.33
C GLU A 159 17.98 5.26 -29.34
N LEU A 160 17.85 5.69 -28.08
CA LEU A 160 18.80 5.34 -27.03
C LEU A 160 18.37 4.06 -26.34
N THR A 161 19.19 3.01 -26.44
CA THR A 161 19.03 1.79 -25.63
C THR A 161 19.65 1.98 -24.27
N THR A 162 18.86 1.81 -23.21
CA THR A 162 19.26 2.15 -21.85
C THR A 162 18.44 1.39 -20.79
N SER A 163 18.84 1.55 -19.52
CA SER A 163 18.19 0.99 -18.35
C SER A 163 18.03 2.04 -17.24
N PHE A 164 17.01 1.88 -16.40
CA PHE A 164 16.86 2.67 -15.18
C PHE A 164 16.15 1.87 -14.08
N HIS A 165 16.45 2.19 -12.82
CA HIS A 165 15.66 1.73 -11.68
C HIS A 165 14.48 2.67 -11.44
N TYR A 166 13.38 2.13 -10.91
CA TYR A 166 12.26 2.94 -10.46
C TYR A 166 11.69 2.46 -9.13
N ILE A 167 11.09 3.39 -8.40
CA ILE A 167 10.24 3.14 -7.23
C ILE A 167 8.98 4.00 -7.38
N ALA A 168 7.84 3.35 -7.46
CA ALA A 168 6.51 3.96 -7.47
C ALA A 168 5.82 3.73 -6.12
N VAL A 169 5.20 4.77 -5.57
CA VAL A 169 4.55 4.73 -4.25
C VAL A 169 3.07 5.05 -4.39
N GLY A 170 2.22 4.16 -3.89
CA GLY A 170 0.77 4.27 -3.87
C GLY A 170 0.30 5.52 -3.11
N ALA A 171 -0.88 6.01 -3.52
CA ALA A 171 -1.52 7.19 -2.94
C ALA A 171 -1.94 6.99 -1.49
#